data_AF-A0A8J7DY71-F1
#
_entry.id   AF-A0A8J7DY71-F1
#
_cell.length_a   1.000
_cell.length_b   1.000
_cell.length_c   1.000
_cell.angle_alpha   90.00
_cell.angle_beta   90.00
_cell.angle_gamma   90.00
#
_symmetry.space_group_name_H-M   'P 1'
#
loop_
_entity.id
_entity.type
_entity.pdbx_description
1 polymer ?
#
loop_
_entity_poly.entity_id
_entity_poly.type
_entity_poly.pdbx_seq_one_letter_code
_entity_poly.pdbx_strand_id
1 'polypeptide(L)'
;MQNSLKTELSRLEEEQVRSNIERIISSYRHVWDIYTELLQNSADAILEQFGEENIESGFIKLEIDTSQHQLSITDNGIGILEDEMSKILVTGKSLKRQNNKGKFGFMGYGFTFVAFQSEYLRIESIKNNKKATKTYKDLYKFVYSNEDIPNSEEENNGNNQVVDVNEENGTKITLKFPVDFPNECVKEALAATFRIAEQKTLIQAVLRTRSVVGLLDSVFGSGKSFKFELYVNNKAVELPTGYLTTREIVKEVLKNDNMIYSRQDYEPIIKATETIPRNPRDQARKAILIEEKIDEVKIGERNPLTARFYIAATSKSHINTYNEKLKSTGEDYQIEHGLWLAICGMPTGICLDAFEHSNYLPYTVVVDILDKSLRNDLDAGRKGISDYRTKQIVKKAFELLKDRNFIKYRRYVVGGGDTRISDPFYDPKQELREKLEEKEFIESNLNFRYFPPVEEQEVVILFTEFIQGYFILNRSFSVSNPN
;
A
#
# COMPACT_ATOMS: atom_id res chain seq x y z
N MET A 1 44.22 -30.33 13.73
CA MET A 1 43.61 -30.40 12.38
C MET A 1 42.23 -29.78 12.48
N GLN A 2 42.01 -28.60 11.87
CA GLN A 2 40.66 -28.03 11.74
C GLN A 2 39.85 -28.97 10.82
N ASN A 3 38.69 -29.41 11.29
CA ASN A 3 37.78 -30.26 10.54
C ASN A 3 37.22 -29.44 9.36
N SER A 4 37.78 -29.64 8.17
CA SER A 4 37.43 -28.89 6.96
C SER A 4 35.94 -28.97 6.63
N LEU A 5 35.30 -30.12 6.88
CA LEU A 5 33.85 -30.28 6.70
C LEU A 5 33.05 -29.42 7.69
N LYS A 6 33.50 -29.30 8.95
CA LYS A 6 32.83 -28.44 9.94
C LYS A 6 32.94 -26.96 9.56
N THR A 7 34.11 -26.53 9.08
CA THR A 7 34.32 -25.17 8.58
C THR A 7 33.46 -24.90 7.34
N GLU A 8 33.38 -25.85 6.40
CA GLU A 8 32.60 -25.70 5.18
C GLU A 8 31.08 -25.75 5.46
N LEU A 9 30.62 -26.58 6.41
CA LEU A 9 29.22 -26.60 6.86
C LEU A 9 28.82 -25.30 7.55
N SER A 10 29.68 -24.74 8.41
CA SER A 10 29.42 -23.42 9.02
C SER A 10 29.39 -22.30 7.99
N ARG A 11 30.23 -22.36 6.95
CA ARG A 11 30.18 -21.43 5.80
C ARG A 11 28.90 -21.57 4.99
N LEU A 12 28.48 -22.80 4.69
CA LEU A 12 27.21 -23.08 4.00
C LEU A 12 26.00 -22.59 4.81
N GLU A 13 26.03 -22.70 6.15
CA GLU A 13 25.00 -22.14 7.02
C GLU A 13 24.96 -20.60 6.93
N GLU A 14 26.10 -19.94 6.92
CA GLU A 14 26.18 -18.48 6.82
C GLU A 14 25.75 -17.96 5.44
N GLU A 15 26.21 -18.58 4.35
CA GLU A 15 25.76 -18.26 2.99
C GLU A 15 24.24 -18.47 2.83
N GLN A 16 23.69 -19.51 3.44
CA GLN A 16 22.24 -19.74 3.45
C GLN A 16 21.50 -18.64 4.21
N VAL A 17 22.03 -18.18 5.36
CA VAL A 17 21.47 -17.05 6.11
C VAL A 17 21.52 -15.77 5.27
N ARG A 18 22.67 -15.48 4.63
CA ARG A 18 22.86 -14.33 3.74
C ARG A 18 21.85 -14.34 2.60
N SER A 19 21.75 -15.45 1.86
CA SER A 19 20.79 -15.60 0.76
C SER A 19 19.34 -15.47 1.23
N ASN A 20 19.01 -15.97 2.41
CA ASN A 20 17.67 -15.81 2.98
C ASN A 20 17.35 -14.34 3.30
N ILE A 21 18.29 -13.59 3.86
CA ILE A 21 18.11 -12.16 4.15
C ILE A 21 17.99 -11.36 2.85
N GLU A 22 18.82 -11.65 1.85
CA GLU A 22 18.73 -11.01 0.53
C GLU A 22 17.37 -11.26 -0.15
N ARG A 23 16.85 -12.49 -0.07
CA ARG A 23 15.49 -12.83 -0.55
C ARG A 23 14.40 -12.08 0.20
N ILE A 24 14.56 -11.88 1.51
CA ILE A 24 13.64 -11.07 2.30
C ILE A 24 13.70 -9.63 1.80
N ILE A 25 14.88 -9.03 1.70
CA ILE A 25 15.02 -7.63 1.26
C ILE A 25 14.41 -7.43 -0.13
N SER A 26 14.70 -8.32 -1.08
CA SER A 26 14.15 -8.27 -2.44
C SER A 26 12.65 -8.56 -2.55
N SER A 27 12.01 -9.09 -1.49
CA SER A 27 10.57 -9.36 -1.48
C SER A 27 9.71 -8.12 -1.19
N TYR A 28 10.28 -7.12 -0.51
CA TYR A 28 9.64 -5.83 -0.25
C TYR A 28 9.72 -4.95 -1.49
N ARG A 29 8.62 -4.28 -1.84
CA ARG A 29 8.45 -3.62 -3.14
C ARG A 29 8.32 -2.11 -3.04
N HIS A 30 7.98 -1.60 -1.86
CA HIS A 30 7.67 -0.20 -1.71
C HIS A 30 8.67 0.48 -0.78
N VAL A 31 9.10 1.67 -1.16
CA VAL A 31 10.07 2.48 -0.41
C VAL A 31 9.54 2.82 1.00
N TRP A 32 8.23 2.96 1.17
CA TRP A 32 7.61 3.20 2.47
C TRP A 32 7.51 1.96 3.37
N ASP A 33 7.86 0.76 2.90
CA ASP A 33 7.75 -0.46 3.70
C ASP A 33 8.57 -0.37 5.00
N ILE A 34 9.68 0.37 5.00
CA ILE A 34 10.51 0.68 6.18
C ILE A 34 9.66 1.27 7.31
N TYR A 35 8.80 2.25 7.00
CA TYR A 35 7.89 2.84 7.98
C TYR A 35 6.87 1.81 8.45
N THR A 36 6.26 1.09 7.51
CA THR A 36 5.15 0.19 7.83
C THR A 36 5.57 -0.94 8.75
N GLU A 37 6.75 -1.54 8.54
CA GLU A 37 7.22 -2.67 9.35
C GLU A 37 7.57 -2.23 10.77
N LEU A 38 8.20 -1.06 10.94
CA LEU A 38 8.50 -0.51 12.26
C LEU A 38 7.22 -0.18 13.03
N LEU A 39 6.28 0.53 12.38
CA LEU A 39 5.00 0.90 13.00
C LEU A 39 4.16 -0.34 13.36
N GLN A 40 4.16 -1.37 12.52
CA GLN A 40 3.49 -2.64 12.81
C GLN A 40 4.08 -3.33 14.04
N ASN A 41 5.41 -3.36 14.15
CA ASN A 41 6.07 -3.96 15.31
C ASN A 41 5.71 -3.24 16.61
N SER A 42 5.72 -1.90 16.60
CA SER A 42 5.32 -1.08 17.75
C SER A 42 3.85 -1.25 18.10
N ALA A 43 2.94 -1.26 17.11
CA ALA A 43 1.51 -1.46 17.37
C ALA A 43 1.21 -2.85 17.94
N ASP A 44 1.90 -3.90 17.47
CA ASP A 44 1.80 -5.23 18.07
C ASP A 44 2.31 -5.26 19.52
N ALA A 45 3.41 -4.58 19.82
CA ALA A 45 3.96 -4.52 21.17
C ALA A 45 2.99 -3.82 22.14
N ILE A 46 2.33 -2.77 21.69
CA ILE A 46 1.24 -2.08 22.41
C ILE A 46 0.06 -3.02 22.63
N LEU A 47 -0.37 -3.75 21.60
CA LEU A 47 -1.49 -4.68 21.73
C LEU A 47 -1.19 -5.84 22.69
N GLU A 48 0.05 -6.31 22.75
CA GLU A 48 0.44 -7.32 23.72
C GLU A 48 0.48 -6.77 25.15
N GLN A 49 0.86 -5.49 25.32
CA GLN A 49 0.92 -4.83 26.63
C GLN A 49 -0.47 -4.46 27.19
N PHE A 50 -1.34 -3.87 26.36
CA PHE A 50 -2.60 -3.25 26.82
C PHE A 50 -3.87 -3.99 26.36
N GLY A 51 -3.76 -4.85 25.35
CA GLY A 51 -4.90 -5.48 24.68
C GLY A 51 -5.60 -4.57 23.66
N GLU A 52 -6.48 -5.15 22.84
CA GLU A 52 -7.23 -4.40 21.80
C GLU A 52 -8.22 -3.38 22.40
N GLU A 53 -8.80 -3.69 23.56
CA GLU A 53 -9.78 -2.86 24.27
C GLU A 53 -9.19 -1.55 24.81
N ASN A 54 -7.88 -1.50 25.08
CA ASN A 54 -7.19 -0.36 25.66
C ASN A 54 -6.06 0.17 24.76
N ILE A 55 -6.17 -0.03 23.44
CA ILE A 55 -5.16 0.40 22.46
C ILE A 55 -4.85 1.90 22.55
N GLU A 56 -5.80 2.71 23.04
CA GLU A 56 -5.65 4.14 23.32
C GLU A 56 -4.63 4.48 24.41
N SER A 57 -4.27 3.52 25.26
CA SER A 57 -3.16 3.66 26.23
C SER A 57 -1.79 3.52 25.54
N GLY A 58 -1.78 3.02 24.31
CA GLY A 58 -0.60 2.90 23.48
C GLY A 58 -0.10 4.24 22.95
N PHE A 59 1.21 4.33 22.80
CA PHE A 59 1.91 5.49 22.27
C PHE A 59 2.98 5.02 21.29
N ILE A 60 3.01 5.63 20.10
CA ILE A 60 4.08 5.46 19.12
C ILE A 60 4.58 6.84 18.70
N LYS A 61 5.89 7.04 18.75
CA LYS A 61 6.59 8.21 18.22
C LYS A 61 7.48 7.78 17.07
N LEU A 62 7.33 8.40 15.91
CA LEU A 62 8.22 8.24 14.76
C LEU A 62 8.97 9.54 14.50
N GLU A 63 10.30 9.45 14.47
CA GLU A 63 11.21 10.57 14.22
C GLU A 63 12.04 10.27 12.98
N ILE A 64 12.07 11.19 12.02
CA ILE A 64 12.79 11.03 10.75
C ILE A 64 13.71 12.23 10.58
N ASP A 65 15.02 12.00 10.46
CA ASP A 65 16.01 12.99 10.04
C ASP A 65 16.41 12.68 8.59
N THR A 66 15.90 13.48 7.67
CA THR A 66 16.14 13.31 6.23
C THR A 66 17.55 13.75 5.84
N SER A 67 18.22 14.58 6.64
CA SER A 67 19.59 15.01 6.36
C SER A 67 20.63 13.96 6.74
N GLN A 68 20.36 13.20 7.80
CA GLN A 68 21.25 12.15 8.31
C GLN A 68 20.84 10.74 7.86
N HIS A 69 19.77 10.61 7.07
CA HIS A 69 19.15 9.32 6.72
C HIS A 69 18.91 8.47 7.97
N GLN A 70 18.38 9.11 9.02
CA GLN A 70 18.15 8.48 10.32
C GLN A 70 16.66 8.39 10.62
N LEU A 71 16.24 7.27 11.18
CA LEU A 71 14.89 7.03 11.66
C LEU A 71 14.95 6.56 13.11
N SER A 72 14.08 7.07 13.96
CA SER A 72 13.84 6.51 15.29
C SER A 72 12.37 6.25 15.52
N ILE A 73 12.03 5.06 16.01
CA ILE A 73 10.68 4.74 16.46
C ILE A 73 10.73 4.42 17.95
N THR A 74 9.79 4.95 18.72
CA THR A 74 9.65 4.71 20.15
C THR A 74 8.21 4.30 20.44
N ASP A 75 8.03 3.25 21.23
CA ASP A 75 6.71 2.82 21.73
C ASP A 75 6.74 2.48 23.22
N ASN A 76 5.57 2.51 23.85
CA ASN A 76 5.35 2.08 25.24
C ASN A 76 4.76 0.65 25.29
N GLY A 77 5.10 -0.20 24.32
CA GLY A 77 4.65 -1.58 24.27
C GLY A 77 5.33 -2.47 25.33
N ILE A 78 5.19 -3.79 25.18
CA ILE A 78 5.64 -4.77 26.18
C ILE A 78 7.16 -4.83 26.43
N GLY A 79 7.95 -4.23 25.55
CA GLY A 79 9.41 -4.29 25.60
C GLY A 79 9.99 -5.66 25.20
N ILE A 80 11.32 -5.77 25.24
CA ILE A 80 12.11 -6.92 24.80
C ILE A 80 13.15 -7.24 25.88
N LEU A 81 13.31 -8.51 26.23
CA LEU A 81 14.37 -8.92 27.17
C LEU A 81 15.73 -8.91 26.47
N GLU A 82 16.80 -8.65 27.21
CA GLU A 82 18.17 -8.57 26.66
C GLU A 82 18.54 -9.81 25.84
N ASP A 83 18.25 -11.00 26.35
CA ASP A 83 18.56 -12.28 25.69
C ASP A 83 17.69 -12.54 24.45
N GLU A 84 16.64 -11.74 24.24
CA GLU A 84 15.75 -11.78 23.08
C GLU A 84 16.12 -10.74 22.00
N MET A 85 16.88 -9.69 22.33
CA MET A 85 17.18 -8.57 21.43
C MET A 85 17.96 -8.99 20.17
N SER A 86 18.95 -9.88 20.31
CA SER A 86 19.67 -10.40 19.14
C SER A 86 18.82 -11.39 18.34
N LYS A 87 17.85 -12.07 18.99
CA LYS A 87 17.00 -13.08 18.35
C LYS A 87 16.01 -12.46 17.36
N ILE A 88 15.55 -11.23 17.60
CA ILE A 88 14.60 -10.54 16.71
C ILE A 88 15.21 -10.12 15.36
N LEU A 89 16.54 -10.11 15.25
CA LEU A 89 17.25 -9.90 13.98
C LEU A 89 17.28 -11.16 13.11
N VAL A 90 17.14 -12.34 13.72
CA VAL A 90 17.26 -13.63 13.04
C VAL A 90 15.96 -13.98 12.31
N THR A 91 16.11 -14.27 11.01
CA THR A 91 15.00 -14.58 10.10
C THR A 91 14.11 -15.71 10.61
N GLY A 92 12.79 -15.52 10.52
CA GLY A 92 11.79 -16.56 10.80
C GLY A 92 11.61 -16.93 12.28
N LYS A 93 12.45 -16.39 13.19
CA LYS A 93 12.29 -16.50 14.64
C LYS A 93 11.52 -15.30 15.18
N SER A 94 10.29 -15.12 14.72
CA SER A 94 9.35 -14.25 15.44
C SER A 94 8.99 -14.90 16.77
N LEU A 95 9.35 -14.26 17.88
CA LEU A 95 8.88 -14.63 19.23
C LEU A 95 7.34 -14.73 19.27
N LYS A 96 6.67 -13.96 18.41
CA LYS A 96 5.21 -13.93 18.26
C LYS A 96 4.66 -15.18 17.58
N ARG A 97 5.35 -15.72 16.55
CA ARG A 97 4.91 -16.93 15.82
C ARG A 97 5.01 -18.19 16.67
N GLN A 98 6.04 -18.30 17.50
CA GLN A 98 6.18 -19.42 18.45
C GLN A 98 5.01 -19.47 19.46
N ASN A 99 4.41 -18.32 19.77
CA ASN A 99 3.34 -18.17 20.75
C ASN A 99 1.95 -17.89 20.13
N ASN A 100 1.83 -17.87 18.79
CA ASN A 100 0.60 -17.51 18.06
C ASN A 100 0.02 -16.12 18.43
N LYS A 101 0.90 -15.17 18.78
CA LYS A 101 0.60 -13.79 19.19
C LYS A 101 0.87 -12.78 18.08
N GLY A 102 0.44 -11.52 18.25
CA GLY A 102 0.60 -10.40 17.29
C GLY A 102 -0.66 -10.14 16.45
N LYS A 103 -0.93 -8.88 16.07
CA LYS A 103 -2.10 -8.50 15.26
C LYS A 103 -1.73 -8.18 13.81
N PHE A 104 -0.64 -7.45 13.61
CA PHE A 104 -0.23 -6.86 12.33
C PHE A 104 1.08 -7.44 11.80
N GLY A 105 2.04 -7.79 12.67
CA GLY A 105 3.29 -8.42 12.27
C GLY A 105 3.08 -9.89 11.92
N PHE A 106 3.08 -10.21 10.63
CA PHE A 106 2.65 -11.53 10.14
C PHE A 106 3.76 -12.59 10.10
N MET A 107 4.94 -12.25 9.55
CA MET A 107 5.91 -13.28 9.12
C MET A 107 7.26 -13.25 9.86
N GLY A 108 7.53 -12.24 10.69
CA GLY A 108 8.79 -12.17 11.44
C GLY A 108 10.01 -11.80 10.61
N TYR A 109 9.81 -11.27 9.41
CA TYR A 109 10.88 -10.87 8.49
C TYR A 109 11.04 -9.34 8.37
N GLY A 110 10.02 -8.57 8.79
CA GLY A 110 9.99 -7.12 8.65
C GLY A 110 11.12 -6.38 9.35
N PHE A 111 11.46 -6.79 10.58
CA PHE A 111 12.56 -6.16 11.28
C PHE A 111 13.92 -6.51 10.66
N THR A 112 14.10 -7.75 10.21
CA THR A 112 15.29 -8.14 9.44
C THR A 112 15.42 -7.30 8.15
N PHE A 113 14.33 -7.12 7.40
CA PHE A 113 14.30 -6.29 6.20
C PHE A 113 14.86 -4.89 6.48
N VAL A 114 14.39 -4.23 7.53
CA VAL A 114 14.85 -2.87 7.86
C VAL A 114 16.29 -2.87 8.41
N ALA A 115 16.61 -3.79 9.31
CA ALA A 115 17.89 -3.82 10.02
C ALA A 115 19.08 -4.06 9.08
N PHE A 116 18.97 -5.00 8.15
CA PHE A 116 20.07 -5.36 7.23
C PHE A 116 20.25 -4.39 6.06
N GLN A 117 19.58 -3.23 6.08
CA GLN A 117 19.87 -2.10 5.21
C GLN A 117 20.57 -0.95 5.94
N SER A 118 20.80 -1.07 7.25
CA SER A 118 21.33 0.01 8.09
C SER A 118 22.86 -0.04 8.26
N GLU A 119 23.48 1.14 8.32
CA GLU A 119 24.87 1.34 8.77
C GLU A 119 24.96 1.45 10.30
N TYR A 120 23.85 1.80 10.95
CA TYR A 120 23.75 1.87 12.39
C TYR A 120 22.35 1.40 12.82
N LEU A 121 22.32 0.48 13.77
CA LEU A 121 21.11 0.05 14.45
C LEU A 121 21.37 0.09 15.94
N ARG A 122 20.51 0.79 16.68
CA ARG A 122 20.46 0.71 18.15
C ARG A 122 19.07 0.35 18.59
N ILE A 123 18.97 -0.68 19.41
CA ILE A 123 17.75 -1.13 20.06
C ILE A 123 17.93 -0.85 21.55
N GLU A 124 17.04 -0.06 22.12
CA GLU A 124 16.95 0.20 23.56
C GLU A 124 15.57 -0.27 24.00
N SER A 125 15.48 -1.13 25.02
CA SER A 125 14.20 -1.66 25.47
C SER A 125 14.14 -1.78 26.98
N ILE A 126 12.95 -1.56 27.52
CA ILE A 126 12.63 -1.68 28.93
C ILE A 126 11.52 -2.72 29.05
N LYS A 127 11.79 -3.77 29.83
CA LYS A 127 10.80 -4.82 30.12
C LYS A 127 10.96 -5.26 31.57
N ASN A 128 9.87 -5.19 32.34
CA ASN A 128 9.87 -5.55 33.76
C ASN A 128 10.94 -4.79 34.57
N ASN A 129 11.00 -3.47 34.40
CA ASN A 129 11.96 -2.56 35.07
C ASN A 129 13.44 -2.83 34.73
N LYS A 130 13.71 -3.58 33.66
CA LYS A 130 15.06 -3.86 33.19
C LYS A 130 15.28 -3.21 31.84
N LYS A 131 16.24 -2.30 31.79
CA LYS A 131 16.69 -1.63 30.58
C LYS A 131 17.87 -2.37 29.97
N ALA A 132 17.78 -2.68 28.68
CA ALA A 132 18.83 -3.30 27.90
C ALA A 132 19.06 -2.52 26.60
N THR A 133 20.28 -2.55 26.09
CA THR A 133 20.67 -1.92 24.82
C THR A 133 21.50 -2.89 23.99
N LYS A 134 21.26 -2.89 22.66
CA LYS A 134 22.11 -3.55 21.67
C LYS A 134 22.35 -2.60 20.50
N THR A 135 23.61 -2.48 20.11
CA THR A 135 24.07 -1.59 19.05
C THR A 135 24.84 -2.39 18.01
N TYR A 136 24.43 -2.28 16.75
CA TYR A 136 25.06 -2.92 15.60
C TYR A 136 25.51 -1.85 14.60
N LYS A 137 26.65 -2.09 13.97
CA LYS A 137 27.19 -1.25 12.89
C LYS A 137 27.30 -2.06 11.62
N ASP A 138 27.05 -1.40 10.50
CA ASP A 138 27.29 -1.92 9.15
C ASP A 138 26.61 -3.25 8.84
N LEU A 139 25.39 -3.50 9.36
CA LEU A 139 24.65 -4.74 9.10
C LEU A 139 24.43 -4.99 7.60
N TYR A 140 24.31 -3.94 6.79
CA TYR A 140 24.20 -4.06 5.34
C TYR A 140 25.42 -4.73 4.68
N LYS A 141 26.63 -4.61 5.24
CA LYS A 141 27.85 -5.21 4.67
C LYS A 141 27.83 -6.73 4.71
N PHE A 142 27.11 -7.33 5.67
CA PHE A 142 26.89 -8.77 5.69
C PHE A 142 26.24 -9.26 4.40
N VAL A 143 25.26 -8.52 3.87
CA VAL A 143 24.52 -8.89 2.67
C VAL A 143 25.25 -8.44 1.40
N TYR A 144 25.74 -7.20 1.37
CA TYR A 144 26.20 -6.55 0.14
C TYR A 144 27.72 -6.46 -0.03
N SER A 145 28.49 -6.91 0.96
CA SER A 145 29.95 -6.87 0.92
C SER A 145 30.61 -8.19 1.31
N ASN A 146 29.81 -9.26 1.51
CA ASN A 146 30.27 -10.58 1.95
C ASN A 146 31.12 -10.54 3.23
N GLU A 147 30.87 -9.57 4.11
CA GLU A 147 31.46 -9.55 5.44
C GLU A 147 30.74 -10.54 6.37
N ASP A 148 31.34 -10.84 7.52
CA ASP A 148 30.75 -11.66 8.57
C ASP A 148 29.61 -10.87 9.28
N ILE A 149 28.64 -11.57 9.89
CA ILE A 149 27.62 -10.91 10.72
C ILE A 149 28.32 -10.25 11.93
N PRO A 150 28.21 -8.93 12.14
CA PRO A 150 28.85 -8.27 13.26
C PRO A 150 28.16 -8.64 14.58
N ASN A 151 28.96 -8.84 15.63
CA ASN A 151 28.44 -8.84 17.01
C ASN A 151 27.98 -7.42 17.38
N SER A 152 27.11 -7.32 18.39
CA SER A 152 26.78 -6.01 18.97
C SER A 152 28.00 -5.38 19.67
N GLU A 153 28.02 -4.04 19.77
CA GLU A 153 29.07 -3.32 20.51
C GLU A 153 29.12 -3.74 21.98
N GLU A 154 27.96 -4.01 22.58
CA GLU A 154 27.83 -4.47 23.96
C GLU A 154 28.44 -5.86 24.15
N GLU A 155 28.26 -6.77 23.19
CA GLU A 155 28.90 -8.09 23.19
C GLU A 155 30.43 -7.98 23.03
N ASN A 156 30.90 -7.15 22.09
CA ASN A 156 32.33 -6.94 21.87
C ASN A 156 33.03 -6.32 23.09
N ASN A 157 32.35 -5.43 23.80
CA ASN A 157 32.87 -4.78 24.99
C ASN A 157 32.70 -5.62 26.28
N GLY A 158 32.04 -6.80 26.19
CA GLY A 158 31.68 -7.60 27.37
C GLY A 158 30.70 -6.90 28.31
N ASN A 159 30.00 -5.88 27.82
CA ASN A 159 29.13 -4.97 28.57
C ASN A 159 27.66 -5.20 28.23
N ASN A 160 27.19 -6.46 28.31
CA ASN A 160 25.74 -6.76 28.32
C ASN A 160 25.15 -6.28 29.65
N GLN A 161 25.12 -4.97 29.87
CA GLN A 161 24.63 -4.36 31.10
C GLN A 161 23.12 -4.21 31.00
N VAL A 162 22.43 -5.05 31.75
CA VAL A 162 21.03 -4.84 32.10
C VAL A 162 21.00 -3.92 33.31
N VAL A 163 20.32 -2.78 33.20
CA VAL A 163 20.21 -1.79 34.27
C VAL A 163 18.80 -1.82 34.82
N ASP A 164 18.66 -1.90 36.15
CA ASP A 164 17.37 -1.73 36.80
C ASP A 164 16.94 -0.26 36.71
N VAL A 165 15.75 -0.01 36.18
CA VAL A 165 15.17 1.32 35.97
C VAL A 165 13.75 1.36 36.53
N ASN A 166 13.30 2.54 36.97
CA ASN A 166 11.91 2.76 37.38
C ASN A 166 11.16 3.51 36.26
N GLU A 167 11.14 2.90 35.09
CA GLU A 167 10.54 3.43 33.86
C GLU A 167 9.54 2.40 33.32
N GLU A 168 8.52 2.86 32.60
CA GLU A 168 7.52 1.97 31.99
C GLU A 168 8.13 1.10 30.88
N ASN A 169 7.46 -0.01 30.57
CA ASN A 169 7.87 -0.86 29.46
C ASN A 169 7.84 -0.08 28.13
N GLY A 170 8.75 -0.42 27.23
CA GLY A 170 8.80 0.22 25.92
C GLY A 170 10.02 -0.18 25.12
N THR A 171 10.04 0.24 23.86
CA THR A 171 11.17 0.02 22.96
C THR A 171 11.44 1.27 22.14
N LYS A 172 12.71 1.62 22.01
CA LYS A 172 13.23 2.60 21.08
C LYS A 172 14.18 1.92 20.11
N ILE A 173 13.91 2.06 18.82
CA ILE A 173 14.78 1.59 17.74
C ILE A 173 15.26 2.82 16.98
N THR A 174 16.58 2.98 16.87
CA THR A 174 17.24 4.02 16.07
C THR A 174 18.02 3.36 14.96
N LEU A 175 17.75 3.76 13.72
CA LEU A 175 18.36 3.26 12.51
C LEU A 175 19.00 4.44 11.76
N LYS A 176 20.20 4.24 11.22
CA LYS A 176 20.80 5.12 10.23
C LYS A 176 21.15 4.30 9.00
N PHE A 177 20.82 4.84 7.82
CA PHE A 177 21.07 4.20 6.54
C PHE A 177 22.21 4.92 5.83
N PRO A 178 23.11 4.20 5.14
CA PRO A 178 24.22 4.85 4.47
C PRO A 178 23.70 5.65 3.27
N VAL A 179 24.24 6.85 3.06
CA VAL A 179 23.91 7.69 1.89
C VAL A 179 24.46 7.06 0.60
N ASP A 180 25.61 6.40 0.71
CA ASP A 180 26.18 5.61 -0.37
C ASP A 180 26.00 4.13 -0.07
N PHE A 181 25.20 3.46 -0.89
CA PHE A 181 24.85 2.05 -0.72
C PHE A 181 25.39 1.24 -1.91
N PRO A 182 26.02 0.06 -1.70
CA PRO A 182 26.66 -0.70 -2.78
C PRO A 182 25.71 -1.13 -3.91
N ASN A 183 24.46 -1.40 -3.57
CA ASN A 183 23.40 -1.72 -4.51
C ASN A 183 22.60 -0.45 -4.89
N GLU A 184 22.64 -0.08 -6.18
CA GLU A 184 21.99 1.14 -6.69
C GLU A 184 20.46 1.16 -6.49
N CYS A 185 19.79 0.01 -6.64
CA CYS A 185 18.34 -0.08 -6.46
C CYS A 185 17.95 0.18 -5.00
N VAL A 186 18.69 -0.40 -4.05
CA VAL A 186 18.47 -0.18 -2.61
C VAL A 186 18.85 1.25 -2.24
N LYS A 187 19.94 1.80 -2.80
CA LYS A 187 20.33 3.21 -2.63
C LYS A 187 19.18 4.15 -2.98
N GLU A 188 18.60 3.97 -4.16
CA GLU A 188 17.52 4.82 -4.64
C GLU A 188 16.24 4.62 -3.83
N ALA A 189 15.91 3.38 -3.43
CA ALA A 189 14.78 3.10 -2.56
C ALA A 189 14.91 3.76 -1.18
N LEU A 190 16.11 3.75 -0.59
CA LEU A 190 16.40 4.43 0.67
C LEU A 190 16.30 5.95 0.51
N ALA A 191 16.88 6.52 -0.55
CA ALA A 191 16.76 7.95 -0.83
C ALA A 191 15.28 8.37 -1.01
N ALA A 192 14.51 7.60 -1.78
CA ALA A 192 13.07 7.78 -1.97
C ALA A 192 12.30 7.74 -0.66
N THR A 193 12.65 6.81 0.24
CA THR A 193 12.06 6.74 1.59
C THR A 193 12.18 8.08 2.29
N PHE A 194 13.38 8.67 2.36
CA PHE A 194 13.57 9.96 3.02
C PHE A 194 12.92 11.14 2.28
N ARG A 195 12.88 11.13 0.94
CA ARG A 195 12.16 12.14 0.13
C ARG A 195 10.66 12.16 0.42
N ILE A 196 10.04 11.01 0.71
CA ILE A 196 8.63 10.95 1.14
C ILE A 196 8.41 11.77 2.41
N ALA A 197 9.31 11.67 3.39
CA ALA A 197 9.18 12.37 4.67
C ALA A 197 9.32 13.90 4.55
N GLU A 198 10.04 14.40 3.55
CA GLU A 198 10.22 15.84 3.31
C GLU A 198 8.90 16.55 2.96
N GLN A 199 7.93 15.80 2.42
CA GLN A 199 6.62 16.32 2.05
C GLN A 199 5.55 15.92 3.04
N LYS A 200 5.09 16.90 3.83
CA LYS A 200 4.06 16.71 4.86
C LYS A 200 2.83 15.95 4.34
N THR A 201 2.29 16.34 3.19
CA THR A 201 1.09 15.72 2.59
C THR A 201 1.35 14.28 2.15
N LEU A 202 2.52 14.01 1.58
CA LEU A 202 2.90 12.70 1.06
C LEU A 202 3.12 11.70 2.21
N ILE A 203 3.91 12.03 3.22
CA ILE A 203 4.11 11.15 4.38
C ILE A 203 2.80 10.90 5.13
N GLN A 204 1.93 11.91 5.26
CA GLN A 204 0.61 11.74 5.86
C GLN A 204 -0.24 10.73 5.07
N ALA A 205 -0.31 10.88 3.74
CA ALA A 205 -1.08 9.98 2.89
C ALA A 205 -0.54 8.55 2.94
N VAL A 206 0.79 8.38 2.87
CA VAL A 206 1.46 7.07 2.97
C VAL A 206 1.13 6.39 4.31
N LEU A 207 1.37 7.07 5.43
CA LEU A 207 1.17 6.48 6.76
C LEU A 207 -0.31 6.14 7.01
N ARG A 208 -1.24 7.00 6.59
CA ARG A 208 -2.69 6.79 6.81
C ARG A 208 -3.36 5.81 5.85
N THR A 209 -2.70 5.40 4.77
CA THR A 209 -3.28 4.46 3.78
C THR A 209 -2.50 3.16 3.61
N ARG A 210 -1.27 3.07 4.12
CA ARG A 210 -0.38 1.91 3.96
C ARG A 210 0.12 1.33 5.29
N SER A 211 -0.23 1.93 6.42
CA SER A 211 0.29 1.52 7.74
C SER A 211 -0.79 1.48 8.81
N VAL A 212 -0.42 0.95 9.98
CA VAL A 212 -1.27 0.90 11.18
C VAL A 212 -1.63 2.28 11.75
N VAL A 213 -0.96 3.36 11.33
CA VAL A 213 -1.44 4.72 11.64
C VAL A 213 -2.80 4.99 10.99
N GLY A 214 -3.07 4.33 9.86
CA GLY A 214 -4.32 4.38 9.12
C GLY A 214 -5.40 3.40 9.55
N LEU A 215 -5.47 2.98 10.82
CA LEU A 215 -6.46 2.00 11.28
C LEU A 215 -7.89 2.37 10.85
N LEU A 216 -8.60 1.38 10.31
CA LEU A 216 -9.98 1.54 9.81
C LEU A 216 -11.03 1.54 10.93
N ASP A 217 -10.67 1.14 12.14
CA ASP A 217 -11.54 1.13 13.31
C ASP A 217 -12.24 2.48 13.56
N SER A 218 -11.53 3.59 13.35
CA SER A 218 -12.12 4.93 13.42
C SER A 218 -13.15 5.20 12.30
N VAL A 219 -13.03 4.56 11.15
CA VAL A 219 -14.01 4.65 10.06
C VAL A 219 -15.30 3.93 10.45
N PHE A 220 -15.24 2.79 11.12
CA PHE A 220 -16.41 1.97 11.50
C PHE A 220 -16.94 2.24 12.92
N GLY A 221 -16.50 3.33 13.56
CA GLY A 221 -17.13 3.85 14.78
C GLY A 221 -16.60 3.29 16.10
N SER A 222 -15.61 2.39 16.11
CA SER A 222 -14.94 1.99 17.36
C SER A 222 -13.99 3.07 17.88
N GLY A 223 -13.49 3.97 17.01
CA GLY A 223 -12.82 5.23 17.37
C GLY A 223 -11.49 5.14 18.13
N LYS A 224 -11.18 3.99 18.71
CA LYS A 224 -9.99 3.74 19.53
C LYS A 224 -8.78 3.48 18.64
N SER A 225 -7.71 4.22 18.90
CA SER A 225 -6.39 4.08 18.29
C SER A 225 -5.35 4.50 19.32
N PHE A 226 -4.12 4.01 19.17
CA PHE A 226 -2.97 4.49 19.93
C PHE A 226 -2.70 5.97 19.62
N LYS A 227 -2.05 6.68 20.56
CA LYS A 227 -1.52 8.02 20.32
C LYS A 227 -0.31 7.95 19.40
N PHE A 228 -0.30 8.77 18.35
CA PHE A 228 0.79 8.82 17.38
C PHE A 228 1.42 10.22 17.32
N GLU A 229 2.74 10.27 17.34
CA GLU A 229 3.52 11.50 17.13
C GLU A 229 4.52 11.32 15.98
N LEU A 230 4.51 12.25 15.03
CA LEU A 230 5.46 12.28 13.93
C LEU A 230 6.36 13.52 14.03
N TYR A 231 7.67 13.32 13.97
CA TYR A 231 8.65 14.37 13.86
C TYR A 231 9.48 14.18 12.59
N VAL A 232 9.61 15.23 11.78
CA VAL A 232 10.50 15.24 10.62
C VAL A 232 11.48 16.40 10.79
N ASN A 233 12.78 16.10 10.75
CA ASN A 233 13.87 17.06 10.97
C ASN A 233 13.67 17.89 12.26
N ASN A 234 13.35 17.19 13.35
CA ASN A 234 13.03 17.75 14.68
C ASN A 234 11.80 18.68 14.73
N LYS A 235 10.98 18.71 13.69
CA LYS A 235 9.71 19.48 13.66
C LYS A 235 8.53 18.53 13.78
N ALA A 236 7.63 18.83 14.72
CA ALA A 236 6.39 18.09 14.85
C ALA A 236 5.52 18.24 13.60
N VAL A 237 5.05 17.12 13.06
CA VAL A 237 4.10 17.06 11.95
C VAL A 237 2.77 16.58 12.51
N GLU A 238 1.79 17.46 12.50
CA GLU A 238 0.42 17.11 12.88
C GLU A 238 -0.11 16.01 11.95
N LEU A 239 -0.45 14.85 12.51
CA LEU A 239 -0.95 13.71 11.76
C LEU A 239 -2.00 12.97 12.63
N PRO A 240 -3.28 13.03 12.27
CA PRO A 240 -4.31 12.28 12.99
C PRO A 240 -4.22 10.79 12.66
N THR A 241 -4.39 9.94 13.68
CA THR A 241 -4.57 8.51 13.48
C THR A 241 -5.93 8.21 12.85
N GLY A 242 -5.98 7.15 12.04
CA GLY A 242 -7.16 6.72 11.31
C GLY A 242 -6.95 6.76 9.81
N TYR A 243 -7.68 5.91 9.08
CA TYR A 243 -7.56 5.82 7.63
C TYR A 243 -7.86 7.16 6.94
N LEU A 244 -7.07 7.53 5.92
CA LEU A 244 -7.36 8.70 5.08
C LEU A 244 -8.49 8.35 4.10
N THR A 245 -9.71 8.75 4.45
CA THR A 245 -10.90 8.40 3.68
C THR A 245 -11.06 9.23 2.41
N THR A 246 -11.77 8.67 1.42
CA THR A 246 -12.19 9.42 0.22
C THR A 246 -12.99 10.67 0.59
N ARG A 247 -13.77 10.63 1.68
CA ARG A 247 -14.48 11.81 2.20
C ARG A 247 -13.53 12.92 2.61
N GLU A 248 -12.51 12.62 3.40
CA GLU A 248 -11.52 13.63 3.79
C GLU A 248 -10.81 14.22 2.59
N ILE A 249 -10.40 13.38 1.64
CA ILE A 249 -9.75 13.82 0.39
C ILE A 249 -10.65 14.81 -0.37
N VAL A 250 -11.91 14.43 -0.60
CA VAL A 250 -12.88 15.27 -1.33
C VAL A 250 -13.16 16.59 -0.59
N LYS A 251 -13.32 16.55 0.73
CA LYS A 251 -13.50 17.74 1.55
C LYS A 251 -12.29 18.67 1.49
N GLU A 252 -11.08 18.13 1.48
CA GLU A 252 -9.87 18.93 1.40
C GLU A 252 -9.71 19.60 0.02
N VAL A 253 -10.09 18.90 -1.05
CA VAL A 253 -10.03 19.43 -2.42
C VAL A 253 -11.08 20.52 -2.64
N LEU A 254 -12.32 20.29 -2.22
CA LEU A 254 -13.44 21.19 -2.53
C LEU A 254 -13.70 22.25 -1.46
N LYS A 255 -13.19 22.04 -0.23
CA LYS A 255 -13.41 22.90 0.94
C LYS A 255 -14.89 23.14 1.24
N ASN A 256 -15.75 22.17 0.92
CA ASN A 256 -17.19 22.23 1.09
C ASN A 256 -17.74 20.83 1.40
N ASP A 257 -18.79 20.77 2.22
CA ASP A 257 -19.50 19.56 2.63
C ASP A 257 -20.79 19.32 1.83
N ASN A 258 -21.16 20.26 0.95
CA ASN A 258 -22.36 20.14 0.13
C ASN A 258 -22.31 18.89 -0.76
N MET A 259 -23.46 18.24 -0.89
CA MET A 259 -23.67 17.11 -1.80
C MET A 259 -22.79 15.88 -1.51
N ILE A 260 -22.30 15.75 -0.27
CA ILE A 260 -21.64 14.55 0.24
C ILE A 260 -22.66 13.77 1.07
N TYR A 261 -22.98 12.54 0.65
CA TYR A 261 -24.05 11.76 1.26
C TYR A 261 -23.56 10.39 1.72
N SER A 262 -24.10 9.91 2.84
CA SER A 262 -24.18 8.47 3.03
C SER A 262 -25.23 7.90 2.06
N ARG A 263 -25.08 6.65 1.64
CA ARG A 263 -26.06 5.99 0.77
C ARG A 263 -27.45 5.95 1.40
N GLN A 264 -27.53 5.82 2.72
CA GLN A 264 -28.79 5.81 3.46
C GLN A 264 -29.51 7.15 3.37
N ASP A 265 -28.77 8.26 3.47
CA ASP A 265 -29.33 9.62 3.35
C ASP A 265 -29.66 10.00 1.90
N TYR A 266 -28.96 9.40 0.95
CA TYR A 266 -29.15 9.67 -0.48
C TYR A 266 -30.40 8.96 -1.06
N GLU A 267 -30.75 7.79 -0.55
CA GLU A 267 -31.90 7.01 -1.04
C GLU A 267 -33.25 7.77 -0.95
N PRO A 268 -33.58 8.47 0.15
CA PRO A 268 -34.75 9.35 0.21
C PRO A 268 -34.79 10.41 -0.90
N ILE A 269 -33.65 11.01 -1.26
CA ILE A 269 -33.55 12.02 -2.34
C ILE A 269 -33.93 11.38 -3.68
N ILE A 270 -33.46 10.17 -3.93
CA ILE A 270 -33.82 9.42 -5.14
C ILE A 270 -35.33 9.21 -5.20
N LYS A 271 -35.94 8.69 -4.12
CA LYS A 271 -37.38 8.41 -4.07
C LYS A 271 -38.23 9.68 -4.22
N ALA A 272 -37.87 10.75 -3.51
CA ALA A 272 -38.60 12.02 -3.53
C ALA A 272 -38.62 12.70 -4.92
N THR A 273 -37.66 12.35 -5.79
CA THR A 273 -37.49 12.97 -7.11
C THR A 273 -37.99 12.09 -8.26
N GLU A 274 -38.62 10.94 -7.99
CA GLU A 274 -39.04 9.99 -9.05
C GLU A 274 -40.09 10.57 -10.00
N THR A 275 -41.03 11.34 -9.48
CA THR A 275 -42.15 11.95 -10.21
C THR A 275 -41.77 13.23 -10.95
N ILE A 276 -40.55 13.74 -10.73
CA ILE A 276 -40.05 14.98 -11.34
C ILE A 276 -39.59 14.69 -12.79
N PRO A 277 -39.80 15.63 -13.74
CA PRO A 277 -39.24 15.54 -15.10
C PRO A 277 -37.73 15.29 -15.11
N ARG A 278 -37.24 14.63 -16.16
CA ARG A 278 -35.87 14.09 -16.23
C ARG A 278 -34.77 15.10 -15.88
N ASN A 279 -34.76 16.29 -16.48
CA ASN A 279 -33.67 17.24 -16.31
C ASN A 279 -33.60 17.83 -14.88
N PRO A 280 -34.69 18.37 -14.30
CA PRO A 280 -34.68 18.79 -12.90
C PRO A 280 -34.41 17.65 -11.91
N ARG A 281 -34.91 16.44 -12.21
CA ARG A 281 -34.63 15.24 -11.41
C ARG A 281 -33.14 14.91 -11.38
N ASP A 282 -32.47 14.91 -12.52
CA ASP A 282 -31.06 14.58 -12.59
C ASP A 282 -30.17 15.65 -11.92
N GLN A 283 -30.56 16.93 -12.00
CA GLN A 283 -29.91 18.02 -11.24
C GLN A 283 -30.09 17.87 -9.72
N ALA A 284 -31.31 17.62 -9.26
CA ALA A 284 -31.62 17.45 -7.83
C ALA A 284 -30.91 16.23 -7.22
N ARG A 285 -30.59 15.23 -8.04
CA ARG A 285 -29.88 14.02 -7.62
C ARG A 285 -28.36 14.19 -7.63
N LYS A 286 -27.78 15.28 -8.12
CA LYS A 286 -26.32 15.40 -8.18
C LYS A 286 -25.70 15.19 -6.79
N ALA A 287 -24.58 14.48 -6.77
CA ALA A 287 -23.79 14.22 -5.58
C ALA A 287 -22.31 14.50 -5.90
N ILE A 288 -21.51 14.88 -4.92
CA ILE A 288 -20.05 14.98 -5.07
C ILE A 288 -19.40 13.68 -4.61
N LEU A 289 -19.93 13.11 -3.53
CA LEU A 289 -19.49 11.85 -2.96
C LEU A 289 -20.71 11.11 -2.41
N ILE A 290 -20.78 9.82 -2.69
CA ILE A 290 -21.71 8.89 -2.04
C ILE A 290 -20.88 7.79 -1.42
N GLU A 291 -21.09 7.52 -0.13
CA GLU A 291 -20.37 6.46 0.57
C GLU A 291 -21.29 5.56 1.39
N GLU A 292 -20.82 4.35 1.70
CA GLU A 292 -21.46 3.44 2.63
C GLU A 292 -20.41 2.64 3.40
N LYS A 293 -20.72 2.33 4.66
CA LYS A 293 -19.97 1.43 5.52
C LYS A 293 -20.85 0.21 5.76
N ILE A 294 -20.29 -0.98 5.56
CA ILE A 294 -21.00 -2.25 5.67
C ILE A 294 -20.17 -3.19 6.54
N ASP A 295 -20.74 -3.62 7.65
CA ASP A 295 -20.09 -4.53 8.59
C ASP A 295 -20.57 -5.97 8.42
N GLU A 296 -19.81 -6.91 8.99
CA GLU A 296 -20.15 -8.34 9.11
C GLU A 296 -20.45 -9.05 7.78
N VAL A 297 -19.83 -8.62 6.68
CA VAL A 297 -20.00 -9.24 5.36
C VAL A 297 -19.27 -10.58 5.32
N LYS A 298 -20.00 -11.65 4.97
CA LYS A 298 -19.41 -12.99 4.75
C LYS A 298 -18.91 -13.14 3.29
N ILE A 299 -17.67 -13.61 3.14
CA ILE A 299 -17.00 -13.81 1.85
C ILE A 299 -16.63 -15.29 1.67
N GLY A 300 -17.08 -15.88 0.57
CA GLY A 300 -16.87 -17.30 0.26
C GLY A 300 -17.88 -18.22 0.97
N GLU A 301 -18.02 -19.44 0.46
CA GLU A 301 -18.98 -20.43 0.98
C GLU A 301 -18.34 -21.41 1.97
N ARG A 302 -17.12 -21.88 1.66
CA ARG A 302 -16.35 -22.79 2.51
C ARG A 302 -15.35 -21.97 3.34
N ASN A 303 -15.41 -22.08 4.66
CA ASN A 303 -14.62 -21.28 5.61
C ASN A 303 -14.74 -19.78 5.30
N PRO A 304 -15.95 -19.21 5.48
CA PRO A 304 -16.24 -17.83 5.09
C PRO A 304 -15.39 -16.86 5.90
N LEU A 305 -14.84 -15.86 5.21
CA LEU A 305 -14.21 -14.72 5.86
C LEU A 305 -15.29 -13.69 6.25
N THR A 306 -15.08 -12.99 7.35
CA THR A 306 -15.86 -11.88 7.87
C THR A 306 -15.10 -10.62 7.54
N ALA A 307 -15.79 -9.69 6.89
CA ALA A 307 -15.18 -8.47 6.41
C ALA A 307 -16.06 -7.25 6.65
N ARG A 308 -15.43 -6.08 6.67
CA ARG A 308 -16.09 -4.79 6.60
C ARG A 308 -15.75 -4.15 5.26
N PHE A 309 -16.68 -3.40 4.69
CA PHE A 309 -16.50 -2.67 3.44
C PHE A 309 -16.77 -1.19 3.67
N TYR A 310 -15.80 -0.36 3.28
CA TYR A 310 -16.01 1.07 3.06
C TYR A 310 -16.05 1.29 1.55
N ILE A 311 -17.19 1.76 1.04
CA ILE A 311 -17.39 2.02 -0.39
C ILE A 311 -17.58 3.51 -0.56
N ALA A 312 -16.82 4.13 -1.46
CA ALA A 312 -16.93 5.53 -1.81
C ALA A 312 -16.95 5.73 -3.33
N ALA A 313 -17.94 6.48 -3.81
CA ALA A 313 -18.08 6.85 -5.22
C ALA A 313 -17.85 8.36 -5.36
N THR A 314 -16.79 8.75 -6.07
CA THR A 314 -16.45 10.16 -6.37
C THR A 314 -15.94 10.28 -7.81
N SER A 315 -15.63 11.50 -8.26
CA SER A 315 -14.97 11.73 -9.55
C SER A 315 -13.46 11.47 -9.46
N LYS A 316 -12.88 10.93 -10.55
CA LYS A 316 -11.43 10.83 -10.77
C LYS A 316 -10.77 12.21 -10.62
N SER A 317 -11.44 13.28 -11.02
CA SER A 317 -10.91 14.64 -10.92
C SER A 317 -10.59 15.02 -9.48
N HIS A 318 -11.44 14.64 -8.50
CA HIS A 318 -11.18 14.96 -7.10
C HIS A 318 -9.94 14.25 -6.57
N ILE A 319 -9.78 12.96 -6.90
CA ILE A 319 -8.59 12.20 -6.51
C ILE A 319 -7.34 12.71 -7.23
N ASN A 320 -7.44 13.02 -8.52
CA ASN A 320 -6.31 13.56 -9.29
C ASN A 320 -5.85 14.92 -8.76
N THR A 321 -6.78 15.84 -8.46
CA THR A 321 -6.45 17.13 -7.83
C THR A 321 -5.83 16.97 -6.45
N TYR A 322 -6.21 15.94 -5.70
CA TYR A 322 -5.51 15.62 -4.45
C TYR A 322 -4.09 15.10 -4.73
N ASN A 323 -3.93 14.19 -5.69
CA ASN A 323 -2.64 13.63 -6.08
C ASN A 323 -1.66 14.69 -6.63
N GLU A 324 -2.13 15.78 -7.23
CA GLU A 324 -1.27 16.92 -7.61
C GLU A 324 -0.46 17.47 -6.43
N LYS A 325 -1.00 17.39 -5.20
CA LYS A 325 -0.31 17.78 -3.97
C LYS A 325 0.71 16.75 -3.47
N LEU A 326 0.72 15.56 -4.07
CA LEU A 326 1.60 14.44 -3.70
C LEU A 326 2.79 14.29 -4.67
N LYS A 327 2.68 14.82 -5.89
CA LYS A 327 3.62 14.59 -7.01
C LYS A 327 4.93 15.39 -6.98
N SER A 328 5.23 16.12 -5.91
CA SER A 328 6.32 17.11 -5.93
C SER A 328 7.75 16.54 -5.82
N THR A 329 7.95 15.24 -5.57
CA THR A 329 9.28 14.62 -5.35
C THR A 329 9.72 13.60 -6.41
N GLY A 330 8.91 13.32 -7.45
CA GLY A 330 9.21 12.26 -8.42
C GLY A 330 8.94 10.84 -7.91
N GLU A 331 8.34 10.70 -6.73
CA GLU A 331 7.88 9.42 -6.19
C GLU A 331 6.54 9.02 -6.82
N ASP A 332 6.43 7.75 -7.24
CA ASP A 332 5.22 7.18 -7.86
C ASP A 332 4.17 6.76 -6.83
N TYR A 333 3.91 7.64 -5.86
CA TYR A 333 2.82 7.45 -4.91
C TYR A 333 1.58 8.20 -5.37
N GLN A 334 0.49 7.46 -5.54
CA GLN A 334 -0.81 8.04 -5.81
C GLN A 334 -1.92 7.30 -5.07
N ILE A 335 -2.96 8.05 -4.73
CA ILE A 335 -4.22 7.50 -4.29
C ILE A 335 -5.04 7.22 -5.53
N GLU A 336 -5.56 6.00 -5.66
CA GLU A 336 -6.35 5.63 -6.82
C GLU A 336 -7.69 5.01 -6.42
N HIS A 337 -8.56 4.95 -7.41
CA HIS A 337 -9.76 4.15 -7.34
C HIS A 337 -9.40 2.67 -7.52
N GLY A 338 -10.22 1.79 -6.95
CA GLY A 338 -9.98 0.37 -6.91
C GLY A 338 -10.55 -0.26 -5.64
N LEU A 339 -10.35 -1.56 -5.54
CA LEU A 339 -10.62 -2.38 -4.37
C LEU A 339 -9.32 -2.63 -3.61
N TRP A 340 -9.21 -2.04 -2.44
CA TRP A 340 -8.00 -2.04 -1.61
C TRP A 340 -8.17 -2.94 -0.39
N LEU A 341 -7.16 -3.74 -0.09
CA LEU A 341 -7.17 -4.68 1.02
C LEU A 341 -6.67 -4.02 2.32
N ALA A 342 -7.41 -4.29 3.39
CA ALA A 342 -6.98 -4.14 4.77
C ALA A 342 -7.16 -5.47 5.52
N ILE A 343 -6.36 -5.67 6.55
CA ILE A 343 -6.38 -6.88 7.38
C ILE A 343 -6.40 -6.46 8.84
N CYS A 344 -7.41 -6.91 9.58
CA CYS A 344 -7.59 -6.62 11.00
C CYS A 344 -7.55 -5.12 11.31
N GLY A 345 -8.13 -4.30 10.44
CA GLY A 345 -8.18 -2.84 10.52
C GLY A 345 -6.99 -2.13 9.87
N MET A 346 -5.88 -2.82 9.59
CA MET A 346 -4.68 -2.20 9.02
C MET A 346 -4.74 -2.17 7.49
N PRO A 347 -4.66 -0.99 6.86
CA PRO A 347 -4.46 -0.86 5.41
C PRO A 347 -3.14 -1.50 4.97
N THR A 348 -3.20 -2.39 3.98
CA THR A 348 -2.00 -3.06 3.45
C THR A 348 -1.40 -2.35 2.25
N GLY A 349 -2.19 -1.49 1.61
CA GLY A 349 -1.83 -0.85 0.37
C GLY A 349 -1.94 -1.71 -0.88
N ILE A 350 -2.49 -2.93 -0.79
CA ILE A 350 -2.65 -3.82 -1.94
C ILE A 350 -3.97 -3.56 -2.65
N CYS A 351 -3.88 -3.29 -3.95
CA CYS A 351 -5.03 -3.23 -4.84
C CYS A 351 -5.35 -4.64 -5.34
N LEU A 352 -6.55 -5.12 -5.04
CA LEU A 352 -7.08 -6.40 -5.51
C LEU A 352 -7.70 -6.31 -6.91
N ASP A 353 -8.26 -5.15 -7.25
CA ASP A 353 -8.83 -4.85 -8.56
C ASP A 353 -8.88 -3.32 -8.74
N ALA A 354 -8.22 -2.80 -9.77
CA ALA A 354 -8.22 -1.37 -10.08
C ALA A 354 -9.54 -0.88 -10.73
N PHE A 355 -10.47 -1.80 -11.01
CA PHE A 355 -11.72 -1.57 -11.73
C PHE A 355 -11.54 -0.99 -13.15
N GLU A 356 -10.39 -1.21 -13.78
CA GLU A 356 -10.06 -0.70 -15.13
C GLU A 356 -10.91 -1.30 -16.25
N HIS A 357 -11.28 -2.58 -16.12
CA HIS A 357 -12.04 -3.36 -17.09
C HIS A 357 -13.52 -2.98 -17.17
N SER A 358 -13.90 -1.96 -16.42
CA SER A 358 -15.25 -1.78 -15.95
C SER A 358 -15.74 -0.42 -16.44
N ASN A 359 -16.85 -0.37 -17.19
CA ASN A 359 -17.54 0.89 -17.58
C ASN A 359 -18.12 1.65 -16.37
N TYR A 360 -17.62 1.37 -15.17
CA TYR A 360 -18.10 1.93 -13.92
C TYR A 360 -17.23 3.12 -13.55
N LEU A 361 -17.89 4.09 -12.95
CA LEU A 361 -17.22 5.27 -12.45
C LEU A 361 -16.30 4.89 -11.27
N PRO A 362 -15.38 5.78 -10.90
CA PRO A 362 -14.28 5.42 -10.06
C PRO A 362 -14.77 5.19 -8.63
N TYR A 363 -14.74 3.93 -8.19
CA TYR A 363 -15.03 3.57 -6.80
C TYR A 363 -13.72 3.42 -6.05
N THR A 364 -13.65 3.95 -4.84
CA THR A 364 -12.66 3.55 -3.86
C THR A 364 -13.37 2.64 -2.88
N VAL A 365 -13.04 1.35 -2.94
CA VAL A 365 -13.55 0.35 -2.00
C VAL A 365 -12.39 -0.10 -1.14
N VAL A 366 -12.56 -0.06 0.18
CA VAL A 366 -11.63 -0.65 1.14
C VAL A 366 -12.33 -1.83 1.79
N VAL A 367 -11.73 -3.01 1.66
CA VAL A 367 -12.21 -4.24 2.30
C VAL A 367 -11.28 -4.62 3.44
N ASP A 368 -11.81 -4.63 4.65
CA ASP A 368 -11.09 -5.01 5.86
C ASP A 368 -11.48 -6.42 6.27
N ILE A 369 -10.55 -7.37 6.19
CA ILE A 369 -10.76 -8.75 6.64
C ILE A 369 -10.50 -8.84 8.15
N LEU A 370 -11.54 -9.19 8.91
CA LEU A 370 -11.48 -9.28 10.37
C LEU A 370 -10.89 -10.60 10.88
N ASP A 371 -10.97 -11.66 10.08
CA ASP A 371 -10.50 -12.97 10.50
C ASP A 371 -8.98 -13.06 10.53
N LYS A 372 -8.45 -13.31 11.74
CA LYS A 372 -7.01 -13.52 11.98
C LYS A 372 -6.47 -14.76 11.25
N SER A 373 -7.32 -15.69 10.82
CA SER A 373 -6.90 -16.90 10.10
C SER A 373 -6.32 -16.62 8.72
N LEU A 374 -6.70 -15.50 8.09
CA LEU A 374 -6.17 -15.11 6.77
C LEU A 374 -4.64 -14.95 6.78
N ARG A 375 -4.04 -14.75 7.95
CA ARG A 375 -2.59 -14.65 8.13
C ARG A 375 -1.82 -15.86 7.62
N ASN A 376 -2.42 -17.05 7.71
CA ASN A 376 -1.79 -18.27 7.24
C ASN A 376 -1.74 -18.36 5.71
N ASP A 377 -2.55 -17.55 5.02
CA ASP A 377 -2.65 -17.50 3.57
C ASP A 377 -1.83 -16.33 2.97
N LEU A 378 -1.12 -15.56 3.80
CA LEU A 378 -0.27 -14.46 3.35
C LEU A 378 1.08 -14.98 2.85
N ASP A 379 1.52 -14.48 1.71
CA ASP A 379 2.82 -14.82 1.13
C ASP A 379 3.97 -14.19 1.93
N ALA A 380 5.12 -14.86 2.00
CA ALA A 380 6.26 -14.41 2.78
C ALA A 380 6.88 -13.17 2.12
N GLY A 381 6.73 -12.00 2.77
CA GLY A 381 7.22 -10.71 2.27
C GLY A 381 6.23 -9.96 1.37
N ARG A 382 5.25 -10.66 0.80
CA ARG A 382 4.12 -10.03 0.10
C ARG A 382 2.92 -10.05 1.02
N LYS A 383 2.44 -8.89 1.45
CA LYS A 383 1.15 -8.74 2.16
C LYS A 383 -0.07 -9.20 1.30
N GLY A 384 0.16 -9.91 0.20
CA GLY A 384 -0.83 -10.43 -0.72
C GLY A 384 -1.51 -11.69 -0.20
N ILE A 385 -2.74 -11.89 -0.65
CA ILE A 385 -3.58 -13.06 -0.38
C ILE A 385 -3.61 -13.94 -1.63
N SER A 386 -3.95 -15.22 -1.47
CA SER A 386 -4.07 -16.13 -2.61
C SER A 386 -5.06 -15.63 -3.67
N ASP A 387 -4.79 -15.91 -4.94
CA ASP A 387 -5.66 -15.57 -6.08
C ASP A 387 -7.11 -16.06 -5.89
N TYR A 388 -7.26 -17.21 -5.24
CA TYR A 388 -8.57 -17.75 -4.87
C TYR A 388 -9.34 -16.79 -3.96
N ARG A 389 -8.70 -16.30 -2.88
CA ARG A 389 -9.31 -15.34 -1.95
C ARG A 389 -9.53 -13.99 -2.62
N THR A 390 -8.58 -13.52 -3.42
CA THR A 390 -8.74 -12.30 -4.24
C THR A 390 -10.02 -12.36 -5.07
N LYS A 391 -10.21 -13.43 -5.85
CA LYS A 391 -11.42 -13.62 -6.68
C LYS A 391 -12.71 -13.61 -5.87
N GLN A 392 -12.73 -14.24 -4.69
CA GLN A 392 -13.90 -14.24 -3.81
C GLN A 392 -14.24 -12.84 -3.29
N ILE A 393 -13.22 -12.11 -2.84
CA ILE A 393 -13.38 -10.75 -2.30
C ILE A 393 -13.85 -9.79 -3.40
N VAL A 394 -13.22 -9.83 -4.58
CA VAL A 394 -13.60 -9.05 -5.75
C VAL A 394 -15.05 -9.33 -6.15
N LYS A 395 -15.43 -10.61 -6.28
CA LYS A 395 -16.81 -11.01 -6.57
C LYS A 395 -17.79 -10.42 -5.55
N LYS A 396 -17.48 -10.49 -4.25
CA LYS A 396 -18.34 -9.97 -3.19
C LYS A 396 -18.46 -8.44 -3.23
N ALA A 397 -17.37 -7.74 -3.52
CA ALA A 397 -17.41 -6.29 -3.72
C ALA A 397 -18.36 -5.90 -4.86
N PHE A 398 -18.31 -6.61 -6.00
CA PHE A 398 -19.22 -6.39 -7.12
C PHE A 398 -20.70 -6.68 -6.77
N GLU A 399 -20.97 -7.76 -6.04
CA GLU A 399 -22.31 -8.05 -5.52
C GLU A 399 -22.83 -6.87 -4.67
N LEU A 400 -22.02 -6.39 -3.73
CA LEU A 400 -22.39 -5.24 -2.88
C LEU A 400 -22.64 -3.96 -3.69
N LEU A 401 -21.76 -3.64 -4.65
CA LEU A 401 -21.94 -2.47 -5.52
C LEU A 401 -23.26 -2.52 -6.32
N LYS A 402 -23.67 -3.73 -6.74
CA LYS A 402 -24.94 -3.97 -7.43
C LYS A 402 -26.12 -3.88 -6.47
N ASP A 403 -26.10 -4.65 -5.39
CA ASP A 403 -27.21 -4.79 -4.44
C ASP A 403 -27.52 -3.47 -3.73
N ARG A 404 -26.49 -2.65 -3.47
CA ARG A 404 -26.62 -1.34 -2.81
C ARG A 404 -26.93 -0.20 -3.78
N ASN A 405 -27.13 -0.49 -5.07
CA ASN A 405 -27.43 0.48 -6.13
C ASN A 405 -26.32 1.51 -6.41
N PHE A 406 -25.07 1.29 -5.98
CA PHE A 406 -23.96 2.18 -6.34
C PHE A 406 -23.80 2.30 -7.86
N ILE A 407 -24.02 1.20 -8.59
CA ILE A 407 -24.03 1.19 -10.06
C ILE A 407 -25.08 2.15 -10.64
N LYS A 408 -26.22 2.33 -9.96
CA LYS A 408 -27.27 3.28 -10.38
C LYS A 408 -26.93 4.73 -9.96
N TYR A 409 -26.23 4.91 -8.84
CA TYR A 409 -25.86 6.21 -8.24
C TYR A 409 -24.53 6.81 -8.74
N ARG A 410 -23.78 6.02 -9.53
CA ARG A 410 -23.02 6.53 -10.68
C ARG A 410 -23.94 7.44 -11.53
N ARG A 411 -23.58 8.07 -12.65
CA ARG A 411 -24.41 9.12 -13.31
C ARG A 411 -24.76 10.37 -12.49
N TYR A 412 -24.94 10.28 -11.17
CA TYR A 412 -25.32 11.39 -10.31
C TYR A 412 -24.16 11.99 -9.53
N VAL A 413 -23.18 11.17 -9.16
CA VAL A 413 -21.92 11.71 -8.66
C VAL A 413 -21.25 12.59 -9.75
N VAL A 414 -20.73 13.77 -9.42
CA VAL A 414 -20.13 14.75 -10.35
C VAL A 414 -18.75 15.19 -9.86
N GLY A 415 -17.88 15.63 -10.77
CA GLY A 415 -16.64 16.33 -10.42
C GLY A 415 -16.87 17.84 -10.33
N GLY A 416 -15.97 18.57 -9.66
CA GLY A 416 -15.97 20.05 -9.56
C GLY A 416 -15.95 20.82 -10.90
N GLY A 417 -15.83 20.12 -12.02
CA GLY A 417 -16.44 20.44 -13.31
C GLY A 417 -17.03 19.13 -13.84
N ASP A 418 -18.16 19.19 -14.55
CA ASP A 418 -18.95 18.03 -14.98
C ASP A 418 -18.10 17.00 -15.76
N THR A 419 -17.49 16.04 -15.06
CA THR A 419 -16.52 15.08 -15.62
C THR A 419 -17.12 13.70 -15.82
N ARG A 420 -18.44 13.61 -15.89
CA ARG A 420 -19.12 12.44 -16.45
C ARG A 420 -19.79 12.82 -17.74
N ILE A 421 -19.02 12.75 -18.82
CA ILE A 421 -19.56 12.49 -20.15
C ILE A 421 -20.72 13.44 -20.48
N SER A 422 -20.40 14.72 -20.54
CA SER A 422 -20.93 15.59 -21.58
C SER A 422 -19.97 16.77 -21.69
N ASP A 423 -18.94 16.63 -22.53
CA ASP A 423 -18.85 17.74 -23.46
C ASP A 423 -20.20 17.71 -24.22
N PRO A 424 -21.05 18.74 -24.10
CA PRO A 424 -22.32 18.78 -24.82
C PRO A 424 -22.15 18.72 -26.35
N PHE A 425 -20.91 18.82 -26.84
CA PHE A 425 -20.50 18.63 -28.23
C PHE A 425 -19.81 17.28 -28.52
N TYR A 426 -19.57 16.43 -27.51
CA TYR A 426 -19.01 15.09 -27.71
C TYR A 426 -20.09 14.14 -28.19
N ASP A 427 -20.29 14.09 -29.51
CA ASP A 427 -20.99 13.01 -30.17
C ASP A 427 -20.00 11.88 -30.49
N PRO A 428 -20.02 10.74 -29.79
CA PRO A 428 -19.12 9.62 -30.09
C PRO A 428 -19.33 9.08 -31.51
N LYS A 429 -20.48 9.34 -32.15
CA LYS A 429 -20.68 9.04 -33.58
C LYS A 429 -20.05 10.07 -34.50
N GLN A 430 -19.85 11.30 -34.04
CA GLN A 430 -19.13 12.34 -34.77
C GLN A 430 -17.63 12.11 -34.63
N GLU A 431 -17.10 11.90 -33.42
CA GLU A 431 -15.67 11.60 -33.23
C GLU A 431 -15.27 10.30 -33.95
N LEU A 432 -16.12 9.26 -33.89
CA LEU A 432 -15.90 8.05 -34.69
C LEU A 432 -15.94 8.35 -36.18
N ARG A 433 -16.80 9.27 -36.66
CA ARG A 433 -16.85 9.69 -38.06
C ARG A 433 -15.61 10.49 -38.45
N GLU A 434 -15.18 11.46 -37.65
CA GLU A 434 -13.96 12.24 -37.86
C GLU A 434 -12.73 11.31 -37.87
N LYS A 435 -12.62 10.37 -36.92
CA LYS A 435 -11.57 9.33 -36.92
C LYS A 435 -11.69 8.32 -38.06
N LEU A 436 -12.86 8.18 -38.69
CA LEU A 436 -13.04 7.38 -39.90
C LEU A 436 -12.74 8.21 -41.17
N GLU A 437 -12.94 9.52 -41.14
CA GLU A 437 -12.56 10.48 -42.18
C GLU A 437 -11.04 10.68 -42.24
N GLU A 438 -10.36 10.62 -41.09
CA GLU A 438 -8.89 10.59 -40.97
C GLU A 438 -8.26 9.26 -41.41
N LYS A 439 -9.07 8.19 -41.57
CA LYS A 439 -8.56 6.91 -42.06
C LYS A 439 -8.51 6.92 -43.57
N GLU A 440 -7.30 6.78 -44.10
CA GLU A 440 -7.13 6.39 -45.49
C GLU A 440 -7.65 4.95 -45.69
N PHE A 441 -8.55 4.79 -46.66
CA PHE A 441 -8.92 3.48 -47.14
C PHE A 441 -7.73 2.91 -47.93
N ILE A 442 -7.04 1.94 -47.33
CA ILE A 442 -5.94 1.24 -47.98
C ILE A 442 -6.53 0.03 -48.70
N GLU A 443 -6.64 0.13 -50.02
CA GLU A 443 -7.00 -1.02 -50.85
C GLU A 443 -5.81 -1.98 -50.88
N SER A 444 -5.89 -3.03 -50.07
CA SER A 444 -4.83 -4.03 -49.91
C SER A 444 -5.25 -5.34 -50.58
N ASN A 445 -4.43 -5.82 -51.52
CA ASN A 445 -4.52 -7.19 -52.02
C ASN A 445 -3.93 -8.13 -50.97
N LEU A 446 -4.73 -8.46 -49.96
CA LEU A 446 -4.36 -9.46 -48.97
C LEU A 446 -4.14 -10.82 -49.67
N ASN A 447 -3.03 -11.48 -49.36
CA ASN A 447 -2.81 -12.85 -49.82
C ASN A 447 -3.54 -13.84 -48.91
N PHE A 448 -3.91 -13.40 -47.71
CA PHE A 448 -4.71 -14.18 -46.78
C PHE A 448 -6.11 -14.49 -47.34
N ARG A 449 -6.38 -15.78 -47.60
CA ARG A 449 -7.58 -16.24 -48.35
C ARG A 449 -8.78 -16.63 -47.50
N TYR A 450 -8.61 -16.76 -46.18
CA TYR A 450 -9.60 -17.40 -45.32
C TYR A 450 -10.18 -16.37 -44.35
N PHE A 451 -11.44 -15.99 -44.55
CA PHE A 451 -12.17 -15.12 -43.64
C PHE A 451 -13.44 -15.82 -43.12
N PRO A 452 -13.80 -15.65 -41.83
CA PRO A 452 -13.07 -14.91 -40.79
C PRO A 452 -11.86 -15.67 -40.23
N PRO A 453 -10.84 -14.98 -39.68
CA PRO A 453 -9.75 -15.64 -38.96
C PRO A 453 -10.33 -16.34 -37.72
N VAL A 454 -9.90 -17.58 -37.50
CA VAL A 454 -10.38 -18.46 -36.42
C VAL A 454 -9.33 -18.55 -35.32
N GLU A 455 -8.05 -18.45 -35.67
CA GLU A 455 -6.91 -18.55 -34.74
C GLU A 455 -6.16 -17.23 -34.62
N GLU A 456 -5.54 -17.00 -33.44
CA GLU A 456 -4.78 -15.78 -33.15
C GLU A 456 -3.62 -15.56 -34.14
N GLN A 457 -3.00 -16.65 -34.60
CA GLN A 457 -1.91 -16.61 -35.58
C GLN A 457 -2.36 -16.07 -36.94
N GLU A 458 -3.62 -16.35 -37.33
CA GLU A 458 -4.22 -15.82 -38.55
C GLU A 458 -4.47 -14.32 -38.45
N VAL A 459 -4.85 -13.82 -37.27
CA VAL A 459 -4.98 -12.38 -36.99
C VAL A 459 -3.63 -11.67 -37.10
N VAL A 460 -2.57 -12.29 -36.56
CA VAL A 460 -1.20 -11.77 -36.65
C VAL A 460 -0.71 -11.71 -38.10
N ILE A 461 -0.96 -12.76 -38.90
CA ILE A 461 -0.62 -12.79 -40.33
C ILE A 461 -1.35 -11.67 -41.07
N LEU A 462 -2.65 -11.51 -40.82
CA LEU A 462 -3.48 -10.47 -41.42
C LEU A 462 -2.95 -9.06 -41.10
N PHE A 463 -2.64 -8.81 -39.82
CA PHE A 463 -2.09 -7.53 -39.36
C PHE A 463 -0.72 -7.26 -40.00
N THR A 464 0.13 -8.27 -40.12
CA THR A 464 1.45 -8.15 -40.72
C THR A 464 1.36 -7.85 -42.22
N GLU A 465 0.43 -8.47 -42.95
CA GLU A 465 0.16 -8.16 -44.36
C GLU A 465 -0.36 -6.72 -44.53
N PHE A 466 -1.21 -6.24 -43.63
CA PHE A 466 -1.68 -4.84 -43.65
C PHE A 466 -0.54 -3.84 -43.45
N ILE A 467 0.33 -4.08 -42.46
CA ILE A 467 1.49 -3.21 -42.20
C ILE A 467 2.46 -3.23 -43.40
N GLN A 468 2.75 -4.40 -43.96
CA GLN A 468 3.63 -4.50 -45.14
C GLN A 468 3.04 -3.79 -46.36
N GLY A 469 1.74 -3.95 -46.62
CA GLY A 469 1.06 -3.24 -47.71
C GLY A 469 1.15 -1.72 -47.57
N TYR A 470 0.97 -1.20 -46.35
CA TYR A 470 1.07 0.23 -46.05
C TYR A 470 2.48 0.81 -46.32
N PHE A 471 3.53 0.10 -45.93
CA PHE A 471 4.91 0.55 -46.17
C PHE A 471 5.34 0.50 -47.64
N ILE A 472 4.80 -0.44 -48.42
CA ILE A 472 5.09 -0.58 -49.86
C ILE A 472 4.41 0.56 -50.65
N LEU A 473 3.16 0.89 -50.33
CA LEU A 473 2.43 1.99 -50.97
C LEU A 473 3.07 3.35 -50.67
N ASN A 474 3.51 3.60 -49.44
CA ASN A 474 4.11 4.89 -49.04
C ASN A 474 5.54 5.13 -49.54
N ARG A 475 6.29 4.09 -49.94
CA ARG A 475 7.60 4.27 -50.61
C ARG A 475 7.49 4.68 -52.08
N SER A 476 6.32 4.48 -52.69
CA SER A 476 6.09 4.77 -54.11
C SER A 476 5.86 6.26 -54.38
N PHE A 477 5.60 7.07 -53.35
CA PHE A 477 5.38 8.52 -53.44
C PHE A 477 6.60 9.39 -53.14
N SER A 478 7.74 8.81 -52.70
CA SER A 478 8.95 9.57 -52.32
C SER A 478 10.07 9.57 -53.37
N VAL A 479 9.78 9.20 -54.62
CA VAL A 479 10.74 9.33 -55.74
C VAL A 479 10.21 10.38 -56.72
N SER A 480 10.23 11.64 -56.28
CA SER A 480 10.22 12.79 -57.19
C SER A 480 11.64 13.02 -57.71
N ASN A 481 11.80 12.97 -59.03
CA ASN A 481 13.04 13.20 -59.79
C ASN A 481 13.89 14.36 -59.24
N PRO A 482 15.22 14.19 -59.09
CA PRO A 482 16.11 15.32 -59.07
C PRO A 482 16.24 15.87 -60.51
N ASN A 483 16.10 17.19 -60.65
CA ASN A 483 16.63 17.91 -61.82
C ASN A 483 18.16 17.86 -61.82
#